data_AF-A0A495KZ28-F1
#
_entry.id   AF-A0A495KZ28-F1
#
_cell.length_a   1.000
_cell.length_b   1.000
_cell.length_c   1.000
_cell.angle_alpha   90.00
_cell.angle_beta   90.00
_cell.angle_gamma   90.00
#
_symmetry.space_group_name_H-M   'P 1'
#
loop_
_entity.id
_entity.type
_entity.pdbx_description
1 polymer ?
#
loop_
_entity_poly.entity_id
_entity_poly.type
_entity_poly.pdbx_seq_one_letter_code
_entity_poly.pdbx_strand_id
1 'polypeptide(L)'
;MSGDAHCAAGKDRTGVLAALLLAAVGAGEEAVVRDYARTEETLPGIARRVAHLVRPEHGGAFAGAAAVQGPVMGARAATMRAFWRLMAERHGDPLGGLRAAGLAEDVVPRLRARLIQDA
;
A
#
# COMPACT_ATOMS: atom_id res chain seq x y z
N MET A 1 -9.32 20.52 -3.88
CA MET A 1 -8.09 20.19 -4.63
C MET A 1 -7.90 18.69 -4.56
N SER A 2 -8.51 17.97 -5.49
CA SER A 2 -8.45 16.51 -5.58
C SER A 2 -7.14 16.14 -6.26
N GLY A 3 -6.16 15.71 -5.45
CA GLY A 3 -4.92 15.12 -5.95
C GLY A 3 -5.13 13.63 -6.12
N ASP A 4 -5.50 13.20 -7.32
CA ASP A 4 -5.59 11.79 -7.65
C ASP A 4 -4.20 11.16 -7.57
N ALA A 5 -3.95 10.41 -6.50
CA ALA A 5 -2.69 9.68 -6.31
C ALA A 5 -2.59 8.55 -7.36
N HIS A 6 -1.97 8.87 -8.50
CA HIS A 6 -1.76 7.93 -9.59
C HIS A 6 -0.61 6.97 -9.25
N CYS A 7 -0.97 5.70 -9.07
CA CYS A 7 -0.13 4.57 -8.67
C CYS A 7 0.89 4.17 -9.76
N ALA A 8 2.01 4.89 -9.87
CA ALA A 8 3.06 4.64 -10.87
C ALA A 8 4.05 3.50 -10.51
N ALA A 9 4.06 3.01 -9.27
CA ALA A 9 5.01 1.97 -8.81
C ALA A 9 4.36 0.77 -8.10
N GLY A 10 3.04 0.59 -8.23
CA GLY A 10 2.30 -0.42 -7.48
C GLY A 10 2.09 -0.11 -5.99
N LYS A 11 2.83 0.83 -5.38
CA LYS A 11 2.81 1.07 -3.92
C LYS A 11 1.43 1.29 -3.32
N ASP A 12 0.55 2.06 -3.98
CA ASP A 12 -0.72 2.46 -3.37
C ASP A 12 -1.75 1.34 -3.46
N ARG A 13 -1.91 0.74 -4.65
CA ARG A 13 -2.84 -0.39 -4.85
C ARG A 13 -2.35 -1.67 -4.15
N THR A 14 -1.06 -1.98 -4.24
CA THR A 14 -0.45 -3.12 -3.54
C THR A 14 -0.40 -2.88 -2.03
N GLY A 15 -0.13 -1.66 -1.59
CA GLY A 15 -0.11 -1.30 -0.16
C GLY A 15 -1.49 -1.37 0.48
N VAL A 16 -2.54 -0.93 -0.22
CA VAL A 16 -3.93 -1.12 0.23
C VAL A 16 -4.29 -2.61 0.28
N LEU A 17 -3.92 -3.39 -0.73
CA LEU A 17 -4.16 -4.84 -0.71
C LEU A 17 -3.45 -5.52 0.47
N ALA A 18 -2.16 -5.20 0.70
CA ALA A 18 -1.39 -5.72 1.83
C ALA A 18 -2.00 -5.31 3.17
N ALA A 19 -2.43 -4.05 3.31
CA ALA A 19 -3.12 -3.56 4.50
C ALA A 19 -4.40 -4.34 4.80
N LEU A 20 -5.20 -4.64 3.77
CA LEU A 20 -6.44 -5.42 3.90
C LEU A 20 -6.15 -6.89 4.25
N LEU A 21 -5.10 -7.49 3.68
CA LEU A 21 -4.67 -8.85 4.04
C LEU A 21 -4.19 -8.93 5.50
N LEU A 22 -3.40 -7.95 5.95
CA LEU A 22 -2.94 -7.84 7.33
C LEU A 22 -4.13 -7.67 8.29
N ALA A 23 -5.10 -6.82 7.94
CA ALA A 23 -6.33 -6.67 8.72
C ALA A 23 -7.14 -7.98 8.79
N ALA A 24 -7.24 -8.74 7.69
CA ALA A 24 -7.92 -10.04 7.65
C ALA A 24 -7.30 -11.06 8.63
N VAL A 25 -5.97 -11.05 8.77
CA VAL A 25 -5.27 -11.91 9.74
C VAL A 25 -5.24 -11.33 11.17
N GLY A 26 -5.88 -10.18 11.40
CA GLY A 26 -6.07 -9.58 12.72
C GLY A 26 -5.00 -8.58 13.13
N ALA A 27 -4.18 -8.10 12.21
CA ALA A 27 -3.25 -7.01 12.49
C ALA A 27 -4.02 -5.70 12.75
N GLY A 28 -3.63 -4.97 13.80
CA GLY A 28 -4.16 -3.65 14.11
C GLY A 28 -3.56 -2.53 13.26
N GLU A 29 -4.14 -1.33 13.36
CA GLU A 29 -3.76 -0.12 12.61
C GLU A 29 -2.25 0.14 12.62
N GLU A 30 -1.63 0.17 13.80
CA GLU A 30 -0.20 0.49 13.93
C GLU A 30 0.71 -0.52 13.23
N ALA A 31 0.34 -1.81 13.22
CA ALA A 31 1.11 -2.83 12.53
C ALA A 31 1.05 -2.64 11.02
N VAL A 32 -0.14 -2.34 10.49
CA VAL A 32 -0.38 -2.08 9.07
C VAL A 32 0.30 -0.79 8.61
N VAL A 33 0.17 0.29 9.38
CA VAL A 33 0.80 1.59 9.06
C VAL A 33 2.32 1.45 9.04
N ARG A 34 2.89 0.73 10.01
CA ARG A 34 4.33 0.47 10.05
C ARG A 34 4.79 -0.37 8.86
N ASP A 35 4.07 -1.42 8.50
CA ASP A 35 4.41 -2.27 7.36
C ASP A 35 4.40 -1.47 6.04
N TYR A 36 3.35 -0.68 5.81
CA TYR A 36 3.26 0.21 4.66
C TYR A 36 4.42 1.21 4.61
N ALA A 37 4.75 1.84 5.75
CA ALA A 37 5.82 2.83 5.83
C ALA A 37 7.22 2.25 5.53
N ARG A 38 7.47 0.97 5.80
CA ARG A 38 8.74 0.31 5.42
C ARG A 38 8.95 0.28 3.91
N THR A 39 7.87 0.33 3.12
CA THR A 39 7.97 0.45 1.66
C THR A 39 8.71 1.74 1.27
N GLU A 40 8.55 2.83 2.05
CA GLU A 40 9.20 4.12 1.78
C GLU A 40 10.74 4.01 1.76
N GLU A 41 11.29 3.17 2.64
CA GLU A 41 12.74 2.93 2.74
C GLU A 41 13.31 2.16 1.53
N THR A 42 12.48 1.37 0.85
CA THR A 42 12.90 0.53 -0.28
C THR A 42 12.85 1.23 -1.64
N LEU A 43 12.06 2.31 -1.74
CA LEU A 43 11.85 3.04 -2.99
C LEU A 43 13.15 3.58 -3.63
N PRO A 44 14.14 4.11 -2.90
CA PRO A 44 15.41 4.54 -3.50
C PRO A 44 16.21 3.38 -4.12
N GLY A 45 16.05 2.16 -3.61
CA GLY A 45 16.69 0.96 -4.17
C GLY A 45 15.99 0.49 -5.45
N ILE A 46 14.66 0.54 -5.47
CA ILE A 46 13.85 0.23 -6.66
C ILE A 46 14.14 1.23 -7.78
N ALA A 47 14.09 2.53 -7.47
CA ALA A 47 14.39 3.61 -8.41
C ALA A 47 15.77 3.43 -9.07
N ARG A 48 16.79 3.03 -8.28
CA ARG A 48 18.12 2.72 -8.80
C ARG A 48 18.13 1.53 -9.76
N ARG A 49 17.41 0.44 -9.46
CA ARG A 49 17.34 -0.75 -10.35
C ARG A 49 16.61 -0.49 -11.66
N VAL A 50 15.58 0.36 -11.64
CA VAL A 50 14.78 0.62 -12.85
C VAL A 50 15.34 1.78 -13.68
N ALA A 51 16.29 2.55 -13.14
CA ALA A 51 16.93 3.65 -13.86
C ALA A 51 17.52 3.22 -15.21
N HIS A 52 18.04 1.99 -15.31
CA HIS A 52 18.64 1.43 -16.53
C HIS A 52 17.60 1.07 -17.61
N LEU A 53 16.34 0.89 -17.21
CA LEU A 53 15.24 0.55 -18.12
C LEU A 53 14.68 1.80 -18.83
N VAL A 54 15.07 2.99 -18.40
CA VAL A 54 14.63 4.24 -19.01
C VAL A 54 15.68 4.70 -20.03
N ARG A 55 15.34 4.62 -21.32
CA ARG A 55 16.22 5.01 -22.43
C ARG A 55 16.69 6.46 -22.29
N PRO A 56 17.94 6.81 -22.64
CA PRO A 56 18.47 8.16 -22.51
C PRO A 56 17.62 9.23 -23.22
N GLU A 57 17.07 8.90 -24.39
CA GLU A 57 16.15 9.77 -25.16
C GLU A 57 14.85 10.14 -24.41
N HIS A 58 14.50 9.44 -23.33
CA HIS A 58 13.34 9.72 -22.47
C HIS A 58 13.70 9.75 -20.95
N GLY A 59 14.95 9.50 -20.57
CA GLY A 59 15.27 8.84 -19.29
C GLY A 59 16.20 9.55 -18.32
N GLY A 60 16.95 10.57 -18.75
CA GLY A 60 17.64 11.45 -17.80
C GLY A 60 16.66 12.25 -16.94
N ALA A 61 15.57 12.72 -17.57
CA ALA A 61 14.54 13.50 -16.91
C ALA A 61 13.58 12.65 -16.07
N PHE A 62 13.28 11.40 -16.45
CA PHE A 62 12.35 10.54 -15.70
C PHE A 62 13.00 9.94 -14.45
N ALA A 63 14.27 9.51 -14.52
CA ALA A 63 15.01 9.06 -13.34
C ALA A 63 15.30 10.23 -12.38
N GLY A 64 15.64 11.40 -12.93
CA GLY A 64 15.76 12.65 -12.17
C GLY A 64 14.43 13.08 -11.55
N ALA A 65 13.32 13.06 -12.30
CA ALA A 65 11.99 13.41 -11.80
C ALA A 65 11.47 12.39 -10.78
N ALA A 66 11.69 11.09 -10.93
CA ALA A 66 11.31 10.10 -9.93
C ALA A 66 12.11 10.23 -8.62
N ALA A 67 13.35 10.73 -8.69
CA ALA A 67 14.18 11.05 -7.52
C ALA A 67 13.89 12.44 -6.92
N VAL A 68 13.42 13.40 -7.72
CA VAL A 68 13.18 14.82 -7.34
C VAL A 68 11.71 15.12 -7.01
N GLN A 69 10.76 14.35 -7.55
CA GLN A 69 9.33 14.52 -7.27
C GLN A 69 8.97 13.88 -5.94
N GLY A 70 9.20 14.67 -4.90
CA GLY A 70 8.56 14.52 -3.60
C GLY A 70 7.02 14.47 -3.70
N PRO A 71 6.37 14.47 -2.53
CA PRO A 71 5.05 13.92 -2.20
C PRO A 71 4.49 12.70 -2.94
N VAL A 72 4.56 12.64 -4.26
CA VAL A 72 3.87 11.68 -5.14
C VAL A 72 4.42 10.26 -4.99
N MET A 73 5.71 10.11 -4.66
CA MET A 73 6.35 8.80 -4.54
C MET A 73 6.49 8.21 -3.14
N GLY A 74 6.15 8.93 -2.08
CA GLY A 74 6.29 8.42 -0.70
C GLY A 74 5.22 7.40 -0.29
N ALA A 75 5.61 6.37 0.48
CA ALA A 75 4.69 5.46 1.18
C ALA A 75 4.45 5.96 2.62
N ARG A 76 3.94 7.19 2.75
CA ARG A 76 3.83 7.87 4.05
C ARG A 76 2.86 7.17 4.99
N ALA A 77 3.31 6.97 6.23
CA ALA A 77 2.49 6.47 7.33
C ALA A 77 1.18 7.27 7.50
N ALA A 78 1.23 8.59 7.36
CA ALA A 78 0.06 9.46 7.47
C ALA A 78 -1.03 9.15 6.42
N THR A 79 -0.63 8.78 5.19
CA THR A 79 -1.57 8.41 4.12
C THR A 79 -2.29 7.11 4.45
N MET A 80 -1.55 6.07 4.88
CA MET A 80 -2.17 4.80 5.28
C MET A 80 -3.06 4.95 6.51
N ARG A 81 -2.66 5.79 7.47
CA ARG A 81 -3.47 6.11 8.65
C ARG A 81 -4.79 6.77 8.27
N ALA A 82 -4.76 7.73 7.34
CA ALA A 82 -5.97 8.37 6.83
C ALA A 82 -6.88 7.37 6.11
N PHE A 83 -6.32 6.49 5.27
CA PHE A 83 -7.07 5.41 4.63
C PHE A 83 -7.74 4.49 5.65
N TRP A 84 -7.00 4.03 6.65
CA TRP A 84 -7.50 3.13 7.69
C TRP A 84 -8.70 3.73 8.43
N ARG A 85 -8.59 4.99 8.87
CA ARG A 85 -9.67 5.71 9.54
C ARG A 85 -10.90 5.87 8.65
N LEU A 86 -10.71 6.24 7.39
CA LEU A 86 -11.80 6.38 6.43
C LEU A 86 -12.56 5.06 6.23
N MET A 87 -11.85 3.93 6.19
CA MET A 87 -12.48 2.62 6.08
C MET A 87 -13.26 2.25 7.34
N ALA A 88 -12.67 2.45 8.52
CA ALA A 88 -13.35 2.21 9.79
C ALA A 88 -14.60 3.10 9.96
N GLU A 89 -14.51 4.38 9.60
CA GLU A 89 -15.64 5.33 9.68
C GLU A 89 -16.77 4.98 8.71
N ARG A 90 -16.45 4.60 7.46
CA ARG A 90 -17.47 4.33 6.43
C ARG A 90 -18.06 2.92 6.51
N HIS A 91 -17.31 1.96 7.01
CA HIS A 91 -17.66 0.55 6.92
C HIS A 91 -17.61 -0.20 8.27
N GLY A 92 -17.39 0.50 9.38
CA GLY A 92 -17.32 -0.05 10.74
C GLY A 92 -15.98 -0.70 11.06
N ASP A 93 -15.35 -1.36 10.08
CA ASP A 93 -14.02 -1.93 10.19
C ASP A 93 -13.28 -1.90 8.83
N PRO A 94 -11.95 -2.10 8.79
CA PRO A 94 -11.15 -2.04 7.56
C PRO A 94 -11.59 -2.99 6.44
N LEU A 95 -12.22 -4.12 6.77
CA LEU A 95 -12.74 -5.12 5.83
C LEU A 95 -14.21 -4.91 5.49
N GLY A 96 -14.92 -4.02 6.20
CA GLY A 96 -16.35 -3.82 5.99
C GLY A 96 -16.68 -3.43 4.55
N GLY A 97 -15.82 -2.65 3.89
CA GLY A 97 -15.96 -2.32 2.47
C GLY A 97 -15.81 -3.54 1.56
N LEU A 98 -14.91 -4.48 1.89
CA LEU A 98 -14.76 -5.73 1.13
C LEU A 98 -15.96 -6.66 1.32
N ARG A 99 -16.50 -6.77 2.55
CA ARG A 99 -17.72 -7.54 2.80
C ARG A 99 -18.90 -6.98 2.02
N ALA A 100 -19.07 -5.65 2.03
CA ALA A 100 -20.08 -4.98 1.22
C ALA A 100 -19.89 -5.21 -0.30
N ALA A 101 -18.65 -5.39 -0.76
CA ALA A 101 -18.31 -5.72 -2.14
C ALA A 101 -18.43 -7.22 -2.49
N GLY A 102 -18.89 -8.07 -1.56
CA GLY A 102 -19.13 -9.50 -1.81
C GLY A 102 -17.97 -10.43 -1.44
N LEU A 103 -17.05 -10.00 -0.56
CA LEU A 103 -16.06 -10.91 0.02
C LEU A 103 -16.79 -12.03 0.77
N ALA A 104 -16.56 -13.28 0.36
CA ALA A 104 -17.19 -14.44 0.99
C ALA A 104 -16.72 -14.61 2.45
N GLU A 105 -17.66 -14.96 3.32
CA GLU A 105 -17.44 -15.07 4.77
C GLU A 105 -16.37 -16.11 5.15
N ASP A 106 -16.15 -17.13 4.30
CA ASP A 106 -15.14 -18.18 4.54
C ASP A 106 -13.71 -17.73 4.20
N VAL A 107 -13.53 -16.65 3.44
CA VAL A 107 -12.21 -16.21 2.96
C VAL A 107 -11.31 -15.81 4.12
N VAL A 108 -11.82 -15.01 5.07
CA VAL A 108 -11.02 -14.53 6.21
C VAL A 108 -10.57 -15.70 7.10
N PRO A 109 -11.46 -16.62 7.56
CA PRO A 109 -11.04 -17.82 8.27
C PRO A 109 -9.98 -18.65 7.53
N ARG A 110 -10.14 -18.84 6.21
CA ARG A 110 -9.20 -19.63 5.40
C ARG A 110 -7.84 -18.94 5.23
N LEU A 111 -7.81 -17.61 5.11
CA LEU A 111 -6.57 -16.84 5.09
C LEU A 111 -5.84 -16.97 6.43
N ARG A 112 -6.55 -16.83 7.55
CA ARG A 112 -5.98 -16.99 8.89
C ARG A 112 -5.36 -18.37 9.09
N ALA A 113 -6.09 -19.44 8.75
CA ALA A 113 -5.60 -20.81 8.86
C ALA A 113 -4.36 -21.11 8.01
N ARG A 114 -4.11 -20.35 6.93
CA ARG A 114 -2.94 -20.53 6.07
C ARG A 114 -1.75 -19.66 6.44
N LEU A 115 -2.00 -18.45 6.94
CA LEU A 115 -0.96 -17.42 7.11
C LEU A 115 -0.51 -17.25 8.56
N ILE A 116 -1.31 -17.71 9.52
CA ILE A 116 -0.94 -17.72 10.93
C ILE A 116 -0.46 -19.15 11.25
N GLN A 117 0.80 -19.27 11.63
CA GLN A 117 1.36 -20.52 12.16
C GLN A 117 1.38 -20.38 13.68
N ASP A 118 0.91 -21.39 14.41
CA ASP A 118 1.12 -21.45 15.85
C ASP A 118 2.64 -21.59 16.09
N ALA A 119 3.17 -20.73 16.97
CA ALA A 119 4.59 -20.63 17.29
C ALA A 119 5.07 -21.78 18.18
#